data_AF-A0A133KIX0-F1
#
_entry.id   AF-A0A133KIX0-F1
#
_cell.length_a   1.000
_cell.length_b   1.000
_cell.length_c   1.000
_cell.angle_alpha   90.00
_cell.angle_beta   90.00
_cell.angle_gamma   90.00
#
_symmetry.space_group_name_H-M   'P 1'
#
loop_
_entity.id
_entity.type
_entity.pdbx_description
1 polymer ?
#
loop_
_entity_poly.entity_id
_entity_poly.type
_entity_poly.pdbx_seq_one_letter_code
_entity_poly.pdbx_strand_id
1 'polypeptide(L)'
;MEPSITGLKGTDAATKQMLQSAVKRKKKFDRLRKRHLVFLWTSMLYTCAWAYYVYRSFENAGSVFSVFSGISESPFHLFFLLVAAALWGMSKILFDKREKAEKEFHALRCEIIDKSKDLWKGESWKDRHLVFEMMQKEFDINLYHENK
;
A
#
# COMPACT_ATOMS: atom_id res chain seq x y z
N MET A 1 12.19 -5.64 17.79
CA MET A 1 12.78 -4.41 17.21
C MET A 1 13.79 -4.88 16.18
N GLU A 2 13.98 -4.16 15.07
CA GLU A 2 14.96 -4.57 14.05
C GLU A 2 16.38 -4.50 14.65
N PRO A 3 17.23 -5.51 14.41
CA PRO A 3 18.55 -5.61 15.04
C PRO A 3 19.46 -4.43 14.71
N SER A 4 19.38 -3.89 13.48
CA SER A 4 20.13 -2.71 13.04
C SER A 4 19.76 -1.44 13.82
N ILE A 5 18.50 -1.28 14.21
CA ILE A 5 18.05 -0.14 15.04
C ILE A 5 18.50 -0.29 16.49
N THR A 6 18.47 -1.51 17.04
CA THR A 6 18.93 -1.76 18.42
C THR A 6 20.42 -1.51 18.58
N GLY A 7 21.21 -1.81 17.54
CA GLY A 7 22.67 -1.66 17.53
C GLY A 7 23.19 -0.23 17.39
N LEU A 8 22.34 0.78 17.14
CA LEU A 8 22.77 2.17 17.00
C LEU A 8 23.39 2.69 18.30
N LYS A 9 24.65 3.12 18.23
CA LYS A 9 25.34 3.85 19.31
C LYS A 9 25.06 5.35 19.17
N GLY A 10 24.98 6.08 20.28
CA GLY A 10 24.72 7.53 20.27
C GLY A 10 23.28 7.95 19.93
N THR A 11 22.34 7.01 19.78
CA THR A 11 20.91 7.28 19.61
C THR A 11 20.15 6.80 20.84
N ASP A 12 19.33 7.67 21.44
CA ASP A 12 18.55 7.35 22.63
C ASP A 12 17.40 6.36 22.33
N ALA A 13 16.82 5.80 23.40
CA ALA A 13 15.77 4.80 23.28
C ALA A 13 14.49 5.33 22.60
N ALA A 14 14.13 6.60 22.81
CA ALA A 14 12.93 7.19 22.22
C ALA A 14 13.13 7.38 20.71
N THR A 15 14.30 7.88 20.28
CA THR A 15 14.63 7.99 18.86
C THR A 15 14.68 6.62 18.17
N LYS A 16 15.25 5.60 18.81
CA LYS A 16 15.19 4.21 18.31
C LYS A 16 13.74 3.74 18.13
N GLN A 17 12.85 4.06 19.06
CA GLN A 17 11.44 3.70 18.97
C GLN A 17 10.72 4.45 17.84
N MET A 18 11.05 5.73 17.60
CA MET A 18 10.54 6.50 16.46
C MET A 18 10.98 5.90 15.13
N LEU A 19 12.27 5.58 14.96
CA LEU A 19 12.82 4.91 13.77
C LEU A 19 12.16 3.55 13.54
N GLN A 20 12.02 2.75 14.60
CA GLN A 20 11.33 1.47 14.53
C GLN A 20 9.87 1.61 14.08
N SER A 21 9.20 2.67 14.52
CA SER A 21 7.83 2.97 14.14
C SER A 21 7.74 3.38 12.67
N ALA A 22 8.72 4.14 12.16
CA ALA A 22 8.83 4.47 10.74
C ALA A 22 8.98 3.21 9.88
N VAL A 23 9.88 2.29 10.26
CA VAL A 23 10.06 0.99 9.57
C VAL A 23 8.77 0.16 9.59
N LYS A 24 8.09 0.06 10.74
CA LYS A 24 6.82 -0.66 10.84
C LYS A 24 5.75 -0.08 9.91
N ARG A 25 5.64 1.26 9.85
CA ARG A 25 4.66 1.95 8.98
C ARG A 25 5.01 1.80 7.50
N LYS A 26 6.30 1.87 7.13
CA LYS A 26 6.79 1.59 5.77
C LYS A 26 6.44 0.17 5.33
N LYS A 27 6.77 -0.85 6.15
CA LYS A 27 6.41 -2.26 5.87
C LYS A 27 4.90 -2.47 5.74
N LYS A 28 4.08 -1.79 6.56
CA LYS A 28 2.61 -1.82 6.46
C LYS A 28 2.13 -1.20 5.15
N PHE A 29 2.63 -0.02 4.78
CA PHE A 29 2.32 0.64 3.53
C PHE A 29 2.70 -0.22 2.32
N ASP A 30 3.92 -0.75 2.26
CA ASP A 30 4.39 -1.57 1.13
C ASP A 30 3.57 -2.85 0.99
N ARG A 31 3.19 -3.48 2.11
CA ARG A 31 2.30 -4.65 2.11
C ARG A 31 0.92 -4.31 1.55
N LEU A 32 0.33 -3.19 1.96
CA LEU A 32 -0.96 -2.73 1.45
C LEU A 32 -0.87 -2.35 -0.03
N ARG A 33 0.22 -1.71 -0.45
CA ARG A 33 0.50 -1.39 -1.86
C ARG A 33 0.54 -2.65 -2.72
N LYS A 34 1.30 -3.68 -2.31
CA LYS A 34 1.37 -4.97 -3.01
C LYS A 34 0.01 -5.66 -3.07
N ARG A 35 -0.70 -5.74 -1.94
CA ARG A 35 -2.05 -6.36 -1.87
C ARG A 35 -3.06 -5.63 -2.76
N HIS A 36 -3.09 -4.30 -2.70
CA HIS A 36 -3.96 -3.49 -3.57
C HIS A 36 -3.68 -3.77 -5.04
N LEU A 37 -2.41 -3.80 -5.46
CA LEU A 37 -2.06 -4.11 -6.85
C LEU A 37 -2.53 -5.50 -7.27
N VAL A 38 -2.33 -6.52 -6.44
CA VAL A 38 -2.83 -7.88 -6.73
C VAL A 38 -4.34 -7.88 -6.89
N PHE A 39 -5.09 -7.29 -5.96
CA PHE A 39 -6.56 -7.23 -6.06
C PHE A 39 -7.01 -6.43 -7.27
N LEU A 40 -6.36 -5.31 -7.60
CA LEU A 40 -6.68 -4.51 -8.77
C LEU A 40 -6.53 -5.32 -10.06
N TRP A 41 -5.38 -6.00 -10.23
CA TRP A 41 -5.13 -6.84 -11.40
C TRP A 41 -6.08 -8.04 -11.47
N THR A 42 -6.35 -8.70 -10.35
CA THR A 42 -7.33 -9.78 -10.28
C THR A 42 -8.72 -9.30 -10.67
N SER A 43 -9.19 -8.18 -10.13
CA SER A 43 -10.48 -7.57 -10.48
C SER A 43 -10.55 -7.25 -11.97
N MET A 44 -9.49 -6.68 -12.54
CA MET A 44 -9.45 -6.30 -13.95
C MET A 44 -9.49 -7.54 -14.86
N LEU A 45 -8.62 -8.52 -14.63
CA LEU A 45 -8.58 -9.76 -15.41
C LEU A 45 -9.89 -10.55 -15.29
N TYR A 46 -10.45 -10.63 -14.08
CA TYR A 46 -11.76 -11.26 -13.86
C TYR A 46 -12.87 -10.56 -14.65
N THR A 47 -12.91 -9.22 -14.60
CA THR A 47 -13.92 -8.43 -15.33
C THR A 47 -13.77 -8.63 -16.85
N CYS A 48 -12.54 -8.64 -17.37
CA CYS A 48 -12.29 -8.90 -18.78
C CYS A 48 -12.71 -10.33 -19.19
N ALA A 49 -12.39 -11.34 -18.38
CA ALA A 49 -12.78 -12.72 -18.65
C ALA A 49 -14.31 -12.90 -18.61
N TRP A 50 -14.99 -12.28 -17.64
CA TRP A 50 -16.44 -12.29 -17.54
C TRP A 50 -17.11 -11.55 -18.71
N ALA A 51 -16.58 -10.39 -19.12
CA ALA A 51 -17.07 -9.67 -20.28
C ALA A 51 -16.93 -10.50 -21.57
N TYR A 52 -15.80 -11.19 -21.75
CA TYR A 52 -15.61 -12.14 -22.86
C TYR A 52 -16.61 -13.30 -22.81
N TYR A 53 -16.85 -13.86 -21.63
CA TYR A 53 -17.85 -14.91 -21.44
C TYR A 53 -19.26 -14.43 -21.82
N VAL A 54 -19.67 -13.25 -21.35
CA VAL A 54 -20.95 -12.63 -21.73
C VAL A 54 -21.04 -12.42 -23.24
N TYR A 55 -19.99 -11.89 -23.87
CA TYR A 55 -19.93 -11.69 -25.32
C TYR A 55 -20.17 -13.00 -26.09
N ARG A 56 -19.56 -14.10 -25.64
CA ARG A 56 -19.74 -15.43 -26.26
C ARG A 56 -21.13 -16.02 -26.01
N SER A 57 -21.68 -15.88 -24.81
CA SER A 57 -23.00 -16.41 -24.46
C SER A 57 -24.14 -15.72 -25.23
N PHE A 58 -23.93 -14.46 -25.62
CA PHE A 58 -24.96 -13.63 -26.25
C PHE A 58 -24.53 -13.09 -27.63
N GLU A 59 -23.66 -13.81 -28.33
CA GLU A 59 -23.12 -13.41 -29.65
C GLU A 59 -24.23 -13.16 -30.69
N ASN A 60 -25.36 -13.87 -30.56
CA ASN A 60 -26.53 -13.74 -31.43
C ASN A 60 -27.65 -12.87 -30.84
N ALA A 61 -27.41 -12.17 -29.72
CA ALA A 61 -28.42 -11.30 -29.13
C ALA A 61 -28.64 -10.08 -30.04
N GLY A 62 -29.85 -9.95 -30.58
CA GLY A 62 -30.20 -8.87 -31.52
C GLY A 62 -30.23 -7.46 -30.91
N SER A 63 -30.06 -7.33 -29.58
CA SER A 63 -30.00 -6.03 -28.89
C SER A 63 -29.27 -6.12 -27.55
N VAL A 64 -28.75 -4.99 -27.07
CA VAL A 64 -28.15 -4.85 -25.73
C VAL A 64 -29.17 -5.17 -24.62
N PHE A 65 -30.45 -4.85 -24.84
CA PHE A 65 -31.51 -5.17 -23.88
C PHE A 65 -31.67 -6.67 -23.69
N SER A 66 -31.60 -7.45 -24.78
CA SER A 66 -31.64 -8.92 -24.73
C SER A 66 -30.47 -9.51 -23.93
N VAL A 67 -29.27 -8.93 -24.05
CA VAL A 67 -28.10 -9.32 -23.23
C VAL A 67 -28.36 -9.04 -21.75
N PHE A 68 -28.89 -7.85 -21.43
CA PHE A 68 -29.19 -7.47 -20.04
C PHE A 68 -30.26 -8.36 -19.40
N SER A 69 -31.34 -8.66 -20.13
CA SER A 69 -32.37 -9.61 -19.70
C SER A 69 -31.77 -10.99 -19.45
N GLY A 70 -30.95 -11.50 -20.38
CA GLY A 70 -30.29 -12.80 -20.22
C GLY A 70 -29.34 -12.88 -19.02
N ILE A 71 -28.61 -11.81 -18.72
CA ILE A 71 -27.78 -11.71 -17.51
C ILE A 71 -28.64 -11.74 -16.25
N SER A 72 -29.77 -11.04 -16.27
CA SER A 72 -30.67 -10.87 -15.12
C SER A 72 -31.47 -12.13 -14.79
N GLU A 73 -31.81 -12.91 -15.81
CA GLU A 73 -32.55 -14.18 -15.67
C GLU A 73 -31.63 -15.35 -15.26
N SER A 74 -30.33 -15.26 -15.57
CA SER A 74 -29.38 -16.32 -15.25
C SER A 74 -28.76 -16.14 -13.85
N PRO A 75 -29.00 -17.05 -12.89
CA PRO A 75 -28.36 -17.00 -11.57
C PRO A 75 -26.82 -17.08 -11.64
N PHE A 76 -26.25 -17.75 -12.65
CA PHE A 76 -24.80 -17.82 -12.84
C PHE A 76 -24.18 -16.46 -13.20
N HIS A 77 -24.74 -15.75 -14.18
CA HIS A 77 -24.29 -14.39 -14.54
C HIS A 77 -24.45 -13.39 -13.39
N LEU A 78 -25.55 -13.46 -12.64
CA LEU A 78 -25.75 -12.66 -11.43
C LEU A 78 -24.70 -12.95 -10.34
N PHE A 79 -24.38 -14.23 -10.11
CA PHE A 79 -23.32 -14.61 -9.18
C PHE A 79 -21.96 -14.05 -9.62
N PHE A 80 -21.61 -14.18 -10.90
CA PHE A 80 -20.35 -13.63 -11.41
C PHE A 80 -20.27 -12.11 -11.30
N LEU A 81 -21.38 -11.40 -11.54
CA LEU A 81 -21.48 -9.95 -11.34
C LEU A 81 -21.27 -9.59 -9.87
N LEU A 82 -21.87 -10.34 -8.93
CA LEU A 82 -21.69 -10.12 -7.49
C LEU A 82 -20.23 -10.32 -7.07
N VAL A 83 -19.55 -11.34 -7.60
CA VAL A 83 -18.11 -11.55 -7.38
C VAL A 83 -17.30 -10.39 -7.94
N ALA A 84 -17.64 -9.87 -9.12
CA ALA A 84 -16.99 -8.70 -9.70
C ALA A 84 -17.11 -7.49 -8.78
N ALA A 85 -18.33 -7.21 -8.31
CA ALA A 85 -18.63 -6.12 -7.40
C ALA A 85 -17.86 -6.27 -6.07
N ALA A 86 -17.77 -7.48 -5.52
CA ALA A 86 -17.01 -7.76 -4.31
C ALA A 86 -15.50 -7.53 -4.50
N LEU A 87 -14.94 -7.96 -5.63
CA LEU A 87 -13.53 -7.76 -5.99
C LEU A 87 -13.19 -6.27 -6.13
N TRP A 88 -14.02 -5.51 -6.84
CA TRP A 88 -13.86 -4.06 -6.99
C TRP A 88 -14.02 -3.32 -5.65
N GLY A 89 -15.02 -3.69 -4.86
CA GLY A 89 -15.22 -3.15 -3.51
C GLY A 89 -14.01 -3.40 -2.60
N MET A 90 -13.48 -4.63 -2.61
CA MET A 90 -12.28 -4.98 -1.84
C MET A 90 -11.04 -4.21 -2.33
N SER A 91 -10.88 -4.04 -3.64
CA SER A 91 -9.81 -3.22 -4.22
C SER A 91 -9.90 -1.77 -3.71
N LYS A 92 -11.09 -1.17 -3.70
CA LYS A 92 -11.30 0.19 -3.16
C LYS A 92 -10.97 0.30 -1.67
N ILE A 93 -11.40 -0.67 -0.86
CA ILE A 93 -11.07 -0.70 0.58
C ILE A 93 -9.54 -0.78 0.80
N LEU A 94 -8.84 -1.60 0.00
CA LEU A 94 -7.39 -1.70 0.07
C LEU A 94 -6.68 -0.42 -0.39
N PHE A 95 -7.23 0.28 -1.40
CA PHE A 95 -6.75 1.58 -1.84
C PHE A 95 -6.80 2.60 -0.70
N ASP A 96 -7.93 2.72 -0.01
CA ASP A 96 -8.11 3.69 1.07
C ASP A 96 -7.19 3.38 2.26
N LYS A 97 -7.07 2.09 2.62
CA LYS A 97 -6.12 1.65 3.66
C LYS A 97 -4.67 1.95 3.29
N ARG A 98 -4.30 1.76 2.02
CA ARG A 98 -2.96 2.07 1.50
C ARG A 98 -2.68 3.57 1.60
N GLU A 99 -3.62 4.41 1.15
CA GLU A 99 -3.46 5.88 1.20
C GLU A 99 -3.31 6.39 2.64
N LYS A 100 -4.12 5.87 3.56
CA LYS A 100 -3.98 6.19 4.99
C LYS A 100 -2.61 5.78 5.52
N ALA A 101 -2.16 4.57 5.23
CA ALA A 101 -0.85 4.09 5.67
C ALA A 101 0.32 4.89 5.07
N GLU A 102 0.18 5.36 3.83
CA GLU A 102 1.15 6.23 3.17
C GLU A 102 1.26 7.58 3.88
N LYS A 103 0.11 8.23 4.17
CA LYS A 103 0.07 9.49 4.92
C LYS A 103 0.67 9.34 6.33
N GLU A 104 0.29 8.28 7.06
CA GLU A 104 0.83 7.98 8.39
C GLU A 104 2.34 7.73 8.39
N PHE A 105 2.86 7.07 7.37
CA PHE A 105 4.29 6.84 7.18
C PHE A 105 5.01 8.16 6.86
N HIS A 106 4.51 8.91 5.88
CA HIS A 106 5.14 10.13 5.42
C HIS A 106 5.17 11.21 6.51
N ALA A 107 4.07 11.38 7.26
CA ALA A 107 4.02 12.30 8.39
C ALA A 107 5.07 11.98 9.46
N LEU A 108 5.25 10.71 9.82
CA LEU A 108 6.27 10.31 10.79
C LEU A 108 7.69 10.49 10.24
N ARG A 109 7.90 10.22 8.95
CA ARG A 109 9.18 10.47 8.28
C ARG A 109 9.52 11.96 8.36
N CYS A 110 8.59 12.86 8.02
CA CYS A 110 8.81 14.31 8.10
C CYS A 110 9.06 14.75 9.54
N GLU A 111 8.31 14.23 10.52
CA GLU A 111 8.54 14.53 11.93
C GLU A 111 9.97 14.16 12.39
N ILE A 112 10.50 13.01 11.95
CA ILE A 112 11.87 12.60 12.26
C ILE A 112 12.91 13.55 11.63
N ILE A 113 12.63 14.05 10.41
CA ILE A 113 13.53 14.96 9.69
C ILE A 113 13.54 16.34 10.38
N ASP A 114 12.37 16.89 10.67
CA ASP A 114 12.20 18.18 11.33
C ASP A 114 12.85 18.18 12.72
N LYS A 115 12.59 17.13 13.52
CA LYS A 115 13.18 16.95 14.85
C LYS A 115 14.62 16.43 14.83
N SER A 116 15.25 16.23 13.66
CA SER A 116 16.59 15.63 13.59
C SER A 116 17.64 16.37 14.41
N LYS A 117 17.56 17.70 14.50
CA LYS A 117 18.44 18.54 15.35
C LYS A 117 18.26 18.29 16.84
N ASP A 118 17.06 17.89 17.25
CA ASP A 118 16.75 17.58 18.64
C ASP A 118 17.02 16.13 19.00
N LEU A 119 16.82 15.20 18.06
CA LEU A 119 17.04 13.77 18.24
C LEU A 119 18.54 13.44 18.37
N TRP A 120 19.42 14.18 17.69
CA TRP A 120 20.87 13.99 17.77
C TRP A 120 21.57 15.29 18.19
N LYS A 121 22.13 15.32 19.40
CA LYS A 121 22.81 16.50 19.99
C LYS A 121 24.27 16.19 20.30
N GLY A 122 25.14 17.19 20.18
CA GLY A 122 26.55 17.07 20.51
C GLY A 122 27.29 16.11 19.58
N GLU A 123 27.97 15.11 20.12
CA GLU A 123 28.75 14.15 19.32
C GLU A 123 27.88 13.28 18.41
N SER A 124 26.66 12.92 18.86
CA SER A 124 25.76 12.06 18.05
C SER A 124 25.22 12.75 16.80
N TRP A 125 25.29 14.08 16.73
CA TRP A 125 24.99 14.83 15.52
C TRP A 125 25.95 14.50 14.38
N LYS A 126 27.23 14.25 14.69
CA LYS A 126 28.23 13.85 13.70
C LYS A 126 27.88 12.48 13.12
N ASP A 127 27.37 11.57 13.93
CA ASP A 127 27.09 10.18 13.53
C ASP A 127 25.68 9.97 12.94
N ARG A 128 24.79 10.97 12.98
CA ARG A 128 23.41 10.83 12.46
C ARG A 128 23.34 10.40 10.98
N HIS A 129 24.35 10.77 10.19
CA HIS A 129 24.40 10.39 8.77
C HIS A 129 24.50 8.88 8.59
N LEU A 130 25.14 8.16 9.52
CA LEU A 130 25.19 6.70 9.53
C LEU A 130 23.81 6.10 9.78
N VAL A 131 23.00 6.73 10.65
CA VAL A 131 21.61 6.32 10.90
C VAL A 131 20.78 6.54 9.64
N PHE A 132 20.93 7.68 8.97
CA PHE A 132 20.17 8.00 7.77
C PHE A 132 20.53 7.07 6.61
N GLU A 133 21.83 6.79 6.44
CA GLU A 133 22.33 5.86 5.46
C GLU A 133 21.83 4.43 5.72
N MET A 134 21.85 3.97 6.98
CA MET A 134 21.28 2.67 7.36
C MET A 134 19.79 2.60 7.05
N MET A 135 19.02 3.62 7.41
CA MET A 135 17.58 3.68 7.15
C MET A 135 17.26 3.65 5.66
N GLN A 136 18.08 4.29 4.83
CA GLN A 136 17.94 4.26 3.38
C GLN A 136 18.32 2.90 2.81
N LYS A 137 19.48 2.35 3.18
CA LYS A 137 20.00 1.08 2.62
C LYS A 137 19.17 -0.14 3.03
N GLU A 138 18.79 -0.24 4.30
CA GLU A 138 18.12 -1.43 4.83
C GLU A 138 16.60 -1.38 4.68
N PHE A 139 16.00 -0.20 4.75
CA PHE A 139 14.54 -0.05 4.81
C PHE A 139 13.95 0.80 3.70
N ASP A 140 14.75 1.35 2.79
CA ASP A 140 14.29 2.25 1.72
C ASP A 140 13.54 3.47 2.28
N ILE A 141 14.09 4.07 3.35
CA ILE A 141 13.55 5.27 4.00
C ILE A 141 14.60 6.38 3.94
N ASN A 142 14.36 7.36 3.08
CA ASN A 142 15.23 8.54 2.96
C ASN A 142 14.92 9.57 4.07
N LEU A 143 15.89 9.89 4.92
CA LEU A 143 15.77 10.90 5.98
C LEU A 143 16.54 12.21 5.70
N TYR A 144 17.11 12.38 4.50
CA TYR A 144 17.88 13.58 4.15
C TYR A 144 17.01 14.75 3.70
N HIS A 145 15.87 14.45 3.07
CA HIS A 145 14.97 15.45 2.50
C HIS A 145 13.52 15.11 2.82
N GLU A 146 12.72 16.14 3.06
CA GLU A 146 11.26 15.98 3.25
C GLU A 146 10.54 15.64 1.94
N ASN A 147 11.09 16.09 0.80
CA ASN A 147 10.48 15.87 -0.50
C ASN A 147 10.36 14.38 -0.86
N LYS A 148 9.33 14.11 -1.65
CA LYS A 148 8.88 12.79 -2.04
C LYS A 148 9.64 12.27 -3.25
#